data_AF-A0A916AA96-F1
#
_entry.id   AF-A0A916AA96-F1
#
_cell.length_a   1.000
_cell.length_b   1.000
_cell.length_c   1.000
_cell.angle_alpha   90.00
_cell.angle_beta   90.00
_cell.angle_gamma   90.00
#
_symmetry.space_group_name_H-M   'P 1'
#
loop_
_entity.id
_entity.type
_entity.pdbx_description
1 polymer ?
#
loop_
_entity_poly.entity_id
_entity_poly.type
_entity_poly.pdbx_seq_one_letter_code
_entity_poly.pdbx_strand_id
1 'polypeptide(L)'
;MSTSHRAWIDGVALWAPALPGWDGAARAALRGEPVAITHQRRPAPQRLAANERRRAPDTVLLALAVAEQAVADSGHEAAALASVFASAHGDLAITDALCRTLADDPLLLSPLRFHHSVHNAASGYWAIASGSRAASTALAAFSQSFANGLLEALAQCAAESEPVLLCTYDTEACGALASVNRSRGLLALGLVLSPRPGPRSRWALAWSLQPGAAEAPPLHSAAAQALATNASADALPLAEALARGGAAHLRLPLHAKLALDLELRALVAHEGEAPGA
;
A
#
# COMPACT_ATOMS: atom_id res chain seq x y z
N MET A 1 5.17 30.06 6.10
CA MET A 1 5.86 29.39 4.98
C MET A 1 5.80 27.89 5.29
N SER A 2 5.13 27.09 4.47
CA SER A 2 5.08 25.64 4.70
C SER A 2 6.45 25.04 4.34
N THR A 3 7.08 24.31 5.27
CA THR A 3 8.35 23.64 5.02
C THR A 3 8.11 22.47 4.07
N SER A 4 8.71 22.52 2.89
CA SER A 4 8.65 21.43 1.91
C SER A 4 9.78 20.44 2.16
N HIS A 5 9.41 19.17 2.30
CA HIS A 5 10.32 18.05 2.49
C HIS A 5 10.44 17.25 1.18
N ARG A 6 11.49 16.44 1.04
CA ARG A 6 11.73 15.63 -0.16
C ARG A 6 11.95 14.17 0.20
N ALA A 7 11.41 13.29 -0.64
CA ALA A 7 11.66 11.86 -0.63
C ALA A 7 11.74 11.35 -2.08
N TRP A 8 12.18 10.11 -2.23
CA TRP A 8 12.27 9.40 -3.51
C TRP A 8 11.51 8.09 -3.42
N ILE A 9 11.01 7.60 -4.55
CA ILE A 9 10.32 6.32 -4.64
C ILE A 9 11.22 5.35 -5.39
N ASP A 10 11.74 4.36 -4.67
CA ASP A 10 12.68 3.36 -5.17
C ASP A 10 11.95 2.12 -5.67
N GLY A 11 10.85 1.74 -5.02
CA GLY A 11 10.07 0.55 -5.37
C GLY A 11 8.58 0.83 -5.37
N VAL A 12 7.86 0.20 -6.30
CA VAL A 12 6.39 0.28 -6.39
C VAL A 12 5.83 -1.10 -6.69
N ALA A 13 4.75 -1.47 -6.00
CA ALA A 13 3.96 -2.65 -6.29
C ALA A 13 2.48 -2.32 -6.21
N LEU A 14 1.68 -2.90 -7.11
CA LEU A 14 0.22 -2.85 -7.03
C LEU A 14 -0.29 -4.27 -7.16
N TRP A 15 -1.31 -4.63 -6.38
CA TRP A 15 -2.03 -5.87 -6.58
C TRP A 15 -3.54 -5.63 -6.51
N ALA A 16 -4.22 -6.02 -7.58
CA ALA A 16 -5.65 -6.26 -7.61
C ALA A 16 -5.92 -7.50 -8.48
N PRO A 17 -7.07 -8.18 -8.37
CA PRO A 17 -7.34 -9.41 -9.12
C PRO A 17 -7.12 -9.27 -10.62
N ALA A 18 -7.51 -8.13 -11.20
CA ALA A 18 -7.34 -7.81 -12.62
C ALA A 18 -5.94 -7.27 -12.99
N LEU A 19 -5.19 -6.78 -12.00
CA LEU A 19 -3.92 -6.06 -12.17
C LEU A 19 -2.87 -6.61 -11.18
N PRO A 20 -2.42 -7.87 -11.34
CA PRO A 20 -1.45 -8.48 -10.44
C PRO A 20 -0.02 -8.01 -10.79
N GLY A 21 0.55 -7.15 -9.95
CA GLY A 21 1.92 -6.63 -10.12
C GLY A 21 1.97 -5.30 -10.87
N TRP A 22 2.93 -4.45 -10.51
CA TRP A 22 3.05 -3.08 -11.02
C TRP A 22 3.42 -3.01 -12.50
N ASP A 23 4.45 -3.76 -12.91
CA ASP A 23 4.99 -3.70 -14.27
C ASP A 23 4.05 -4.32 -15.31
N GLY A 24 4.19 -3.87 -16.55
CA GLY A 24 3.37 -4.36 -17.66
C GLY A 24 1.92 -3.91 -17.55
N ALA A 25 1.02 -4.83 -17.17
CA ALA A 25 -0.42 -4.64 -17.33
C ALA A 25 -1.02 -3.61 -16.38
N ALA A 26 -0.64 -3.59 -15.09
CA ALA A 26 -1.18 -2.63 -14.15
C ALA A 26 -0.79 -1.19 -14.50
N ARG A 27 0.51 -0.95 -14.76
CA ARG A 27 1.00 0.37 -15.18
C ARG A 27 0.40 0.84 -16.51
N ALA A 28 0.21 -0.06 -17.48
CA ALA A 28 -0.49 0.29 -18.73
C ALA A 28 -1.96 0.64 -18.48
N ALA A 29 -2.68 -0.18 -17.71
CA ALA A 29 -4.09 0.05 -17.39
C ALA A 29 -4.31 1.38 -16.64
N LEU A 30 -3.45 1.71 -15.68
CA LEU A 30 -3.49 2.97 -14.94
C LEU A 30 -3.10 4.20 -15.78
N ARG A 31 -2.43 4.01 -16.93
CA ARG A 31 -2.24 5.05 -17.95
C ARG A 31 -3.46 5.21 -18.88
N GLY A 32 -4.47 4.36 -18.73
CA GLY A 32 -5.64 4.33 -19.61
C GLY A 32 -5.43 3.55 -20.91
N GLU A 33 -4.35 2.77 -21.00
CA GLU A 33 -4.08 1.93 -22.17
C GLU A 33 -4.96 0.68 -22.16
N PRO A 34 -5.39 0.18 -23.33
CA PRO A 34 -6.11 -1.08 -23.42
C PRO A 34 -5.16 -2.24 -23.09
N VAL A 35 -5.56 -3.08 -22.13
CA VAL A 35 -4.76 -4.24 -21.71
C VAL A 35 -5.62 -5.48 -21.55
N ALA A 36 -5.06 -6.62 -21.92
CA ALA A 36 -5.70 -7.91 -21.67
C ALA A 36 -5.66 -8.20 -20.16
N ILE A 37 -6.83 -8.18 -19.52
CA ILE A 37 -6.96 -8.44 -18.09
C ILE A 37 -6.91 -9.95 -17.87
N THR A 38 -6.01 -10.38 -16.97
CA THR A 38 -6.00 -11.74 -16.44
C THR A 38 -6.35 -11.69 -14.95
N HIS A 39 -7.31 -12.52 -14.54
CA HIS A 39 -7.78 -12.52 -13.16
C HIS A 39 -6.99 -13.50 -12.31
N GLN A 40 -6.20 -12.98 -11.37
CA GLN A 40 -5.66 -13.75 -10.26
C GLN A 40 -6.62 -13.72 -9.07
N ARG A 41 -7.02 -14.90 -8.59
CA ARG A 41 -7.96 -14.99 -7.47
C ARG A 41 -7.35 -14.58 -6.14
N ARG A 42 -6.06 -14.86 -5.94
CA ARG A 42 -5.42 -14.72 -4.63
C ARG A 42 -3.95 -14.31 -4.77
N PRO A 43 -3.46 -13.39 -3.92
CA PRO A 43 -2.03 -13.08 -3.85
C PRO A 43 -1.23 -14.29 -3.36
N ALA A 44 0.02 -14.41 -3.84
CA ALA A 44 0.90 -15.52 -3.50
C ALA A 44 2.28 -15.02 -3.04
N PRO A 45 2.40 -14.43 -1.83
CA PRO A 45 3.68 -14.03 -1.27
C PRO A 45 4.62 -15.22 -1.12
N GLN A 46 5.89 -15.04 -1.45
CA GLN A 46 6.91 -16.08 -1.48
C GLN A 46 7.71 -16.16 -0.18
N ARG A 47 7.82 -15.07 0.61
CA ARG A 47 8.61 -15.06 1.85
C ARG A 47 7.95 -15.81 3.00
N LEU A 48 6.62 -15.90 3.02
CA LEU A 48 5.93 -16.72 4.02
C LEU A 48 6.24 -18.21 3.79
N ALA A 49 6.50 -18.92 4.89
CA ALA A 49 6.59 -20.38 4.85
C ALA A 49 5.26 -20.97 4.33
N ALA A 50 5.32 -22.08 3.59
CA ALA A 50 4.15 -22.65 2.92
C ALA A 50 2.98 -22.97 3.88
N ASN A 51 3.28 -23.37 5.12
CA ASN A 51 2.26 -23.63 6.14
C ASN A 51 1.56 -22.35 6.60
N GLU A 52 2.32 -21.28 6.84
CA GLU A 52 1.80 -19.99 7.27
C GLU A 52 0.99 -19.34 6.14
N ARG A 53 1.52 -19.35 4.91
CA ARG A 53 0.81 -18.85 3.72
C ARG A 53 -0.54 -19.53 3.49
N ARG A 54 -0.64 -20.85 3.74
CA ARG A 54 -1.92 -21.58 3.60
C ARG A 54 -2.96 -21.15 4.62
N ARG A 55 -2.53 -20.70 5.81
CA ARG A 55 -3.40 -20.34 6.93
C ARG A 55 -3.68 -18.83 7.01
N ALA A 56 -2.84 -18.02 6.39
CA ALA A 56 -2.98 -16.57 6.37
C ALA A 56 -4.25 -16.14 5.62
N PRO A 57 -4.96 -15.13 6.15
CA PRO A 57 -6.12 -14.56 5.47
C PRO A 57 -5.69 -13.67 4.30
N ASP A 58 -6.66 -13.25 3.49
CA ASP A 58 -6.38 -12.51 2.27
C ASP A 58 -5.74 -11.15 2.54
N THR A 59 -6.06 -10.47 3.64
CA THR A 59 -5.40 -9.22 4.04
C THR A 59 -3.90 -9.38 4.20
N VAL A 60 -3.45 -10.40 4.95
CA VAL A 60 -2.04 -10.69 5.20
C VAL A 60 -1.36 -11.09 3.90
N LEU A 61 -1.97 -11.97 3.10
CA LEU A 61 -1.38 -12.38 1.83
C LEU A 61 -1.22 -11.22 0.85
N LEU A 62 -2.22 -10.34 0.80
CA LEU A 62 -2.26 -9.18 -0.07
C LEU A 62 -1.19 -8.16 0.33
N ALA A 63 -1.14 -7.80 1.62
CA ALA A 63 -0.15 -6.87 2.15
C ALA A 63 1.28 -7.38 1.92
N LEU A 64 1.54 -8.65 2.21
CA LEU A 64 2.87 -9.23 2.03
C LEU A 64 3.26 -9.37 0.55
N ALA A 65 2.30 -9.65 -0.34
CA ALA A 65 2.60 -9.72 -1.77
C ALA A 65 3.09 -8.37 -2.32
N VAL A 66 2.43 -7.27 -1.98
CA VAL A 66 2.89 -5.94 -2.43
C VAL A 66 4.15 -5.48 -1.69
N ALA A 67 4.31 -5.84 -0.41
CA ALA A 67 5.53 -5.57 0.35
C ALA A 67 6.75 -6.23 -0.32
N GLU A 68 6.65 -7.53 -0.60
CA GLU A 68 7.71 -8.30 -1.25
C GLU A 68 8.08 -7.72 -2.62
N GLN A 69 7.07 -7.40 -3.44
CA GLN A 69 7.27 -6.85 -4.77
C GLN A 69 7.89 -5.45 -4.73
N ALA A 70 7.40 -4.56 -3.86
CA ALA A 70 7.93 -3.21 -3.73
C ALA A 70 9.39 -3.23 -3.24
N VAL A 71 9.70 -4.08 -2.25
CA VAL A 71 11.07 -4.25 -1.77
C VAL A 71 11.97 -4.83 -2.86
N ALA A 72 11.54 -5.87 -3.56
CA ALA A 72 12.30 -6.45 -4.66
C ALA A 72 12.58 -5.42 -5.77
N ASP A 73 11.59 -4.61 -6.14
CA ASP A 73 11.72 -3.55 -7.13
C ASP A 73 12.65 -2.41 -6.65
N SER A 74 12.67 -2.14 -5.35
CA SER A 74 13.53 -1.11 -4.75
C SER A 74 15.01 -1.48 -4.64
N GLY A 75 15.34 -2.77 -4.65
CA GLY A 75 16.69 -3.27 -4.41
C GLY A 75 17.17 -3.20 -2.96
N HIS A 76 16.34 -2.73 -2.02
CA HIS A 76 16.67 -2.72 -0.58
C HIS A 76 16.52 -4.12 0.05
N GLU A 77 17.21 -4.32 1.17
CA GLU A 77 17.04 -5.53 1.98
C GLU A 77 15.79 -5.43 2.86
N ALA A 78 14.87 -6.37 2.72
CA ALA A 78 13.61 -6.39 3.46
C ALA A 78 13.81 -6.31 4.99
N ALA A 79 14.86 -6.93 5.51
CA ALA A 79 15.17 -6.97 6.94
C ALA A 79 15.64 -5.63 7.52
N ALA A 80 16.08 -4.70 6.66
CA ALA A 80 16.61 -3.39 7.06
C ALA A 80 15.56 -2.27 7.02
N LEU A 81 14.39 -2.52 6.43
CA LEU A 81 13.38 -1.49 6.24
C LEU A 81 12.47 -1.37 7.45
N ALA A 82 12.34 -0.14 7.97
CA ALA A 82 11.17 0.24 8.74
C ALA A 82 9.92 0.14 7.85
N SER A 83 8.76 -0.10 8.45
CA SER A 83 7.54 -0.33 7.68
C SER A 83 6.28 0.27 8.27
N VAL A 84 5.38 0.69 7.38
CA VAL A 84 4.07 1.25 7.70
C VAL A 84 3.01 0.44 6.93
N PHE A 85 2.07 -0.13 7.67
CA PHE A 85 0.94 -0.89 7.15
C PHE A 85 -0.34 -0.09 7.41
N ALA A 86 -0.98 0.38 6.35
CA ALA A 86 -2.22 1.12 6.39
C ALA A 86 -3.37 0.26 5.87
N SER A 87 -4.47 0.21 6.62
CA SER A 87 -5.71 -0.42 6.19
C SER A 87 -6.87 0.30 6.85
N ALA A 88 -7.96 0.53 6.13
CA ALA A 88 -9.13 1.17 6.69
C ALA A 88 -9.82 0.31 7.74
N HIS A 89 -9.75 -1.02 7.57
CA HIS A 89 -10.61 -1.94 8.31
C HIS A 89 -9.90 -3.15 8.91
N GLY A 90 -8.64 -3.39 8.56
CA GLY A 90 -7.98 -4.65 8.88
C GLY A 90 -8.69 -5.83 8.20
N ASP A 91 -8.79 -6.96 8.89
CA ASP A 91 -9.43 -8.16 8.35
C ASP A 91 -10.92 -8.25 8.66
N LEU A 92 -11.73 -7.77 7.73
CA LEU A 92 -13.19 -7.81 7.82
C LEU A 92 -13.74 -9.25 7.88
N ALA A 93 -13.14 -10.19 7.15
CA ALA A 93 -13.63 -11.57 7.10
C ALA A 93 -13.38 -12.31 8.40
N ILE A 94 -12.21 -12.12 9.01
CA ILE A 94 -11.89 -12.64 10.33
C ILE A 94 -12.77 -11.97 11.38
N THR A 95 -12.96 -10.65 11.33
CA THR A 95 -13.81 -9.93 12.29
C THR A 95 -15.25 -10.43 12.25
N ASP A 96 -15.85 -10.53 11.06
CA ASP A 96 -17.21 -11.07 10.90
C ASP A 96 -17.32 -12.52 11.41
N ALA A 97 -16.34 -13.37 11.09
CA ALA A 97 -16.33 -14.75 11.56
C ALA A 97 -16.24 -14.85 13.09
N LEU A 98 -15.41 -14.02 13.74
CA LEU A 98 -15.29 -14.00 15.20
C LEU A 98 -16.56 -13.48 15.87
N CYS A 99 -17.14 -12.39 15.36
CA CYS A 99 -18.41 -11.86 15.88
C CYS A 99 -19.54 -12.89 15.77
N ARG A 100 -19.64 -13.62 14.65
CA ARG A 100 -20.62 -14.71 14.50
C ARG A 100 -20.36 -15.84 15.50
N THR A 101 -19.12 -16.30 15.64
CA THR A 101 -18.78 -17.35 16.62
C THR A 101 -19.13 -16.91 18.05
N LEU A 102 -18.85 -15.68 18.43
CA LEU A 102 -19.19 -15.16 19.76
C LEU A 102 -20.69 -15.00 19.98
N ALA A 103 -21.48 -14.75 18.93
CA ALA A 103 -22.94 -14.65 19.03
C ALA A 103 -23.59 -16.05 19.15
N ASP A 104 -23.08 -17.03 18.40
CA ASP A 104 -23.71 -18.35 18.29
C ASP A 104 -23.18 -19.37 19.31
N ASP A 105 -21.85 -19.52 19.42
CA ASP A 105 -21.19 -20.44 20.35
C ASP A 105 -19.77 -19.94 20.73
N PRO A 106 -19.64 -19.14 21.81
CA PRO A 106 -18.38 -18.52 22.22
C PRO A 106 -17.24 -19.51 22.47
N LEU A 107 -17.52 -20.76 22.83
CA LEU A 107 -16.51 -21.76 23.16
C LEU A 107 -15.76 -22.27 21.92
N LEU A 108 -16.27 -22.00 20.72
CA LEU A 108 -15.65 -22.39 19.44
C LEU A 108 -14.66 -21.35 18.89
N LEU A 109 -14.31 -20.33 19.68
CA LEU A 109 -13.37 -19.29 19.26
C LEU A 109 -12.00 -19.89 18.91
N SER A 110 -11.58 -19.72 17.65
CA SER A 110 -10.29 -20.23 17.19
C SER A 110 -9.14 -19.28 17.59
N PRO A 111 -8.12 -19.75 18.34
CA PRO A 111 -6.95 -18.94 18.68
C PRO A 111 -6.19 -18.43 17.44
N LEU A 112 -6.14 -19.25 16.38
CA LEU A 112 -5.49 -18.87 15.12
C LEU A 112 -6.23 -17.71 14.44
N ARG A 113 -7.57 -17.75 14.40
CA ARG A 113 -8.35 -16.63 13.83
C ARG A 113 -8.24 -15.38 14.69
N PHE A 114 -8.23 -15.53 16.01
CA PHE A 114 -8.03 -14.42 16.93
C PHE A 114 -6.69 -13.70 16.67
N HIS A 115 -5.59 -14.45 16.45
CA HIS A 115 -4.30 -13.87 16.09
C HIS A 115 -4.34 -13.05 14.78
N HIS A 116 -5.19 -13.42 13.83
CA HIS A 116 -5.37 -12.67 12.58
C HIS A 116 -6.36 -11.50 12.69
N SER A 117 -6.99 -11.29 13.85
CA SER A 117 -8.00 -10.23 14.03
C SER A 117 -7.42 -8.87 14.42
N VAL A 118 -6.20 -8.84 14.95
CA VAL A 118 -5.54 -7.60 15.32
C VAL A 118 -5.12 -6.83 14.07
N HIS A 119 -5.27 -5.50 14.10
CA HIS A 119 -4.99 -4.64 12.94
C HIS A 119 -3.55 -4.75 12.45
N ASN A 120 -2.61 -5.00 13.35
CA ASN A 120 -1.20 -5.15 13.05
C ASN A 120 -0.80 -6.56 12.58
N ALA A 121 -1.75 -7.47 12.31
CA ALA A 121 -1.44 -8.83 11.88
C ALA A 121 -0.51 -8.84 10.65
N ALA A 122 -0.85 -8.11 9.58
CA ALA A 122 0.00 -8.05 8.38
C ALA A 122 1.42 -7.54 8.68
N SER A 123 1.54 -6.48 9.50
CA SER A 123 2.82 -5.95 9.97
C SER A 123 3.63 -7.01 10.72
N GLY A 124 3.01 -7.78 11.63
CA GLY A 124 3.67 -8.84 12.37
C GLY A 124 4.16 -9.98 11.47
N TYR A 125 3.32 -10.43 10.53
CA TYR A 125 3.70 -11.45 9.55
C TYR A 125 4.82 -10.97 8.62
N TRP A 126 4.83 -9.69 8.24
CA TRP A 126 5.92 -9.12 7.47
C TRP A 126 7.24 -9.16 8.26
N ALA A 127 7.26 -8.72 9.52
CA ALA A 127 8.46 -8.77 10.35
C ALA A 127 9.03 -10.19 10.48
N ILE A 128 8.17 -11.19 10.69
CA ILE A 128 8.55 -12.60 10.75
C ILE A 128 9.11 -13.08 9.39
N ALA A 129 8.39 -12.83 8.29
CA ALA A 129 8.75 -13.32 6.97
C ALA A 129 10.00 -12.64 6.37
N SER A 130 10.21 -11.36 6.69
CA SER A 130 11.37 -10.58 6.23
C SER A 130 12.58 -10.71 7.15
N GLY A 131 12.39 -11.12 8.41
CA GLY A 131 13.41 -11.04 9.45
C GLY A 131 13.67 -9.61 9.95
N SER A 132 12.85 -8.63 9.58
CA SER A 132 13.03 -7.24 9.99
C SER A 132 12.82 -7.05 11.49
N ARG A 133 13.73 -6.30 12.11
CA ARG A 133 13.64 -5.84 13.51
C ARG A 133 13.52 -4.31 13.60
N ALA A 134 13.38 -3.65 12.45
CA ALA A 134 13.18 -2.21 12.38
C ALA A 134 11.79 -1.81 12.90
N ALA A 135 11.56 -0.51 13.03
CA ALA A 135 10.26 0.01 13.45
C ALA A 135 9.15 -0.45 12.50
N SER A 136 8.01 -0.85 13.06
CA SER A 136 6.85 -1.28 12.29
C SER A 136 5.58 -0.67 12.85
N THR A 137 4.85 0.05 12.00
CA THR A 137 3.63 0.77 12.35
C THR A 137 2.45 0.15 11.61
N ALA A 138 1.33 -0.05 12.30
CA ALA A 138 0.06 -0.41 11.69
C ALA A 138 -0.98 0.65 12.06
N LEU A 139 -1.63 1.25 11.07
CA LEU A 139 -2.57 2.36 11.29
C LEU A 139 -3.84 2.23 10.46
N ALA A 140 -4.88 2.92 10.92
CA ALA A 140 -6.16 3.04 10.26
C ALA A 140 -6.66 4.49 10.38
N ALA A 141 -7.11 5.05 9.26
CA ALA A 141 -7.75 6.36 9.21
C ALA A 141 -8.97 6.33 8.28
N PHE A 142 -9.72 5.22 8.29
CA PHE A 142 -10.87 4.97 7.43
C PHE A 142 -10.54 5.29 5.95
N SER A 143 -11.28 6.17 5.29
CA SER A 143 -11.08 6.56 3.89
C SER A 143 -9.87 7.47 3.64
N GLN A 144 -9.07 7.77 4.66
CA GLN A 144 -7.79 8.48 4.55
C GLN A 144 -6.61 7.61 5.01
N SER A 145 -6.79 6.28 5.08
CA SER A 145 -5.76 5.35 5.58
C SER A 145 -4.48 5.40 4.75
N PHE A 146 -4.57 5.44 3.42
CA PHE A 146 -3.38 5.56 2.60
C PHE A 146 -2.71 6.93 2.79
N ALA A 147 -3.49 8.02 2.78
CA ALA A 147 -2.94 9.36 2.92
C ALA A 147 -2.18 9.54 4.25
N ASN A 148 -2.76 9.05 5.36
CA ASN A 148 -2.10 9.06 6.67
C ASN A 148 -0.93 8.06 6.73
N GLY A 149 -1.03 6.89 6.09
CA GLY A 149 0.06 5.94 5.94
C GLY A 149 1.26 6.54 5.20
N LEU A 150 0.99 7.28 4.12
CA LEU A 150 2.01 7.98 3.35
C LEU A 150 2.66 9.10 4.16
N LEU A 151 1.88 9.90 4.90
CA LEU A 151 2.43 10.90 5.81
C LEU A 151 3.34 10.26 6.86
N GLU A 152 2.89 9.19 7.51
CA GLU A 152 3.67 8.48 8.52
C GLU A 152 5.00 7.94 7.93
N ALA A 153 4.94 7.28 6.78
CA ALA A 153 6.12 6.74 6.12
C ALA A 153 7.10 7.85 5.68
N LEU A 154 6.58 8.97 5.15
CA LEU A 154 7.40 10.14 4.78
C LEU A 154 8.02 10.82 6.00
N ALA A 155 7.28 10.91 7.11
CA ALA A 155 7.76 11.48 8.36
C ALA A 155 8.89 10.63 8.96
N GLN A 156 8.72 9.31 9.03
CA GLN A 156 9.77 8.38 9.47
C GLN A 156 10.99 8.45 8.54
N CYS A 157 10.78 8.43 7.23
CA CYS A 157 11.85 8.52 6.24
C CYS A 157 12.68 9.80 6.40
N ALA A 158 12.01 10.94 6.61
CA ALA A 158 12.66 12.22 6.81
C ALA A 158 13.35 12.34 8.18
N ALA A 159 12.72 11.84 9.25
CA ALA A 159 13.23 11.95 10.62
C ALA A 159 14.46 11.07 10.85
N GLU A 160 14.39 9.80 10.41
CA GLU A 160 15.47 8.82 10.62
C GLU A 160 16.52 8.88 9.51
N SER A 161 16.22 9.55 8.39
CA SER A 161 17.07 9.51 7.19
C SER A 161 17.36 8.08 6.71
N GLU A 162 16.37 7.21 6.83
CA GLU A 162 16.40 5.81 6.37
C GLU A 162 15.23 5.50 5.42
N PRO A 163 15.35 4.49 4.52
CA PRO A 163 14.26 4.07 3.67
C PRO A 163 13.13 3.38 4.45
N VAL A 164 11.89 3.59 4.01
CA VAL A 164 10.67 3.08 4.66
C VAL A 164 9.77 2.40 3.65
N LEU A 165 9.29 1.20 3.99
CA LEU A 165 8.25 0.49 3.25
C LEU A 165 6.87 0.98 3.70
N LEU A 166 6.04 1.43 2.77
CA LEU A 166 4.60 1.65 2.97
C LEU A 166 3.82 0.56 2.25
N CYS A 167 2.84 -0.04 2.92
CA CYS A 167 1.86 -0.94 2.33
C CYS A 167 0.46 -0.50 2.73
N THR A 168 -0.38 -0.16 1.75
CA THR A 168 -1.82 0.03 1.95
C THR A 168 -2.58 -1.14 1.33
N TYR A 169 -3.58 -1.65 2.03
CA TYR A 169 -4.32 -2.82 1.60
C TYR A 169 -5.71 -2.89 2.25
N ASP A 170 -6.70 -3.33 1.49
CA ASP A 170 -8.02 -3.66 2.02
C ASP A 170 -8.71 -4.73 1.17
N THR A 171 -9.56 -5.51 1.84
CA THR A 171 -10.33 -6.60 1.22
C THR A 171 -11.82 -6.27 1.17
N GLU A 172 -12.58 -7.15 0.52
CA GLU A 172 -14.03 -7.04 0.43
C GLU A 172 -14.68 -7.22 1.81
N ALA A 173 -15.70 -6.41 2.08
CA ALA A 173 -16.56 -6.60 3.24
C ALA A 173 -17.48 -7.81 3.04
N CYS A 174 -17.64 -8.64 4.08
CA CYS A 174 -18.50 -9.82 4.02
C CYS A 174 -19.45 -9.91 5.23
N GLY A 175 -20.42 -10.83 5.15
CA GLY A 175 -21.34 -11.13 6.24
C GLY A 175 -22.09 -9.89 6.73
N ALA A 176 -22.23 -9.75 8.04
CA ALA A 176 -22.95 -8.62 8.64
C ALA A 176 -22.23 -7.29 8.41
N LEU A 177 -20.89 -7.30 8.33
CA LEU A 177 -20.09 -6.09 8.12
C LEU A 177 -20.31 -5.46 6.75
N ALA A 178 -20.76 -6.21 5.75
CA ALA A 178 -21.12 -5.68 4.43
C ALA A 178 -22.33 -4.70 4.48
N SER A 179 -23.10 -4.67 5.56
CA SER A 179 -24.20 -3.71 5.77
C SER A 179 -23.73 -2.30 6.13
N VAL A 180 -22.52 -2.19 6.71
CA VAL A 180 -21.93 -0.93 7.18
C VAL A 180 -20.64 -0.56 6.43
N ASN A 181 -20.11 -1.47 5.61
CA ASN A 181 -18.88 -1.30 4.87
C ASN A 181 -19.06 -1.53 3.35
N ARG A 182 -18.52 -0.60 2.56
CA ARG A 182 -18.66 -0.59 1.10
C ARG A 182 -17.44 -1.11 0.34
N SER A 183 -16.37 -1.51 1.03
CA SER A 183 -15.17 -2.07 0.40
C SER A 183 -15.52 -3.28 -0.46
N ARG A 184 -15.03 -3.30 -1.70
CA ARG A 184 -15.19 -4.42 -2.65
C ARG A 184 -13.87 -4.84 -3.23
N GLY A 185 -13.79 -6.13 -3.59
CA GLY A 185 -12.60 -6.73 -4.16
C GLY A 185 -11.37 -6.66 -3.25
N LEU A 186 -10.21 -6.90 -3.85
CA LEU A 186 -8.92 -6.87 -3.19
C LEU A 186 -8.08 -5.77 -3.86
N LEU A 187 -7.46 -4.90 -3.08
CA LEU A 187 -6.57 -3.86 -3.58
C LEU A 187 -5.45 -3.62 -2.59
N ALA A 188 -4.22 -3.55 -3.10
CA ALA A 188 -3.08 -3.06 -2.34
C ALA A 188 -2.07 -2.32 -3.20
N LEU A 189 -1.36 -1.39 -2.56
CA LEU A 189 -0.23 -0.65 -3.12
C LEU A 189 0.92 -0.69 -2.10
N GLY A 190 2.12 -1.05 -2.58
CA GLY A 190 3.37 -1.01 -1.84
C GLY A 190 4.30 0.05 -2.42
N LEU A 191 4.95 0.84 -1.57
CA LEU A 191 5.95 1.84 -1.95
C LEU A 191 7.19 1.68 -1.06
N VAL A 192 8.38 1.82 -1.63
CA VAL A 192 9.61 2.02 -0.85
C VAL A 192 10.05 3.47 -1.03
N LEU A 193 10.01 4.21 0.07
CA LEU A 193 10.36 5.63 0.14
C LEU A 193 11.78 5.77 0.64
N SER A 194 12.59 6.58 -0.02
CA SER A 194 13.98 6.84 0.33
C SER A 194 14.23 8.32 0.62
N PRO A 195 15.11 8.65 1.58
CA PRO A 195 15.41 10.03 1.97
C PRO A 195 16.44 10.69 1.05
N ARG A 196 17.04 9.92 0.14
CA ARG A 196 18.03 10.35 -0.85
C ARG A 196 17.82 9.56 -2.14
N PRO A 197 18.16 10.12 -3.31
CA PRO A 197 18.09 9.38 -4.56
C PRO A 197 19.15 8.27 -4.57
N GLY A 198 18.76 7.11 -5.07
CA GLY A 198 19.64 5.97 -5.36
C GLY A 198 19.44 5.45 -6.78
N PRO A 199 20.16 4.38 -7.16
CA PRO A 199 20.11 3.81 -8.52
C PRO A 199 18.73 3.30 -8.96
N ARG A 200 17.86 2.98 -7.99
CA ARG A 200 16.49 2.49 -8.21
C ARG A 200 15.43 3.59 -8.11
N SER A 201 15.81 4.82 -7.72
CA SER A 201 14.85 5.93 -7.60
C SER A 201 14.29 6.30 -8.97
N ARG A 202 12.97 6.16 -9.13
CA ARG A 202 12.26 6.48 -10.38
C ARG A 202 11.47 7.78 -10.29
N TRP A 203 11.09 8.20 -9.09
CA TRP A 203 10.39 9.45 -8.86
C TRP A 203 10.97 10.19 -7.66
N ALA A 204 10.92 11.51 -7.73
CA ALA A 204 11.11 12.38 -6.59
C ALA A 204 9.76 12.99 -6.19
N LEU A 205 9.55 13.06 -4.89
CA LEU A 205 8.34 13.56 -4.25
C LEU A 205 8.73 14.72 -3.33
N ALA A 206 8.25 15.92 -3.64
CA ALA A 206 8.23 17.00 -2.66
C ALA A 206 6.88 16.97 -1.94
N TRP A 207 6.88 17.13 -0.62
CA TRP A 207 5.67 17.02 0.18
C TRP A 207 5.61 18.09 1.27
N SER A 208 4.40 18.50 1.61
CA SER A 208 4.15 19.45 2.70
C SER A 208 2.76 19.28 3.28
N LEU A 209 2.58 19.72 4.53
CA LEU A 209 1.27 19.81 5.15
C LEU A 209 0.62 21.15 4.79
N GLN A 210 -0.63 21.10 4.35
CA GLN A 210 -1.40 22.29 4.00
C GLN A 210 -2.68 22.36 4.85
N PRO A 211 -2.96 23.50 5.51
CA PRO A 211 -4.20 23.68 6.23
C PRO A 211 -5.39 23.70 5.28
N GLY A 212 -6.55 23.31 5.80
CA GLY A 212 -7.82 23.30 5.10
C GLY A 212 -8.20 21.93 4.53
N ALA A 213 -9.47 21.81 4.19
CA ALA A 213 -10.01 20.62 3.54
C ALA A 213 -9.39 20.44 2.15
N ALA A 214 -9.27 19.19 1.73
CA ALA A 214 -8.97 18.80 0.37
C ALA A 214 -10.02 17.81 -0.11
N GLU A 215 -10.34 17.86 -1.40
CA GLU A 215 -11.13 16.83 -2.05
C GLU A 215 -10.21 15.69 -2.50
N ALA A 216 -10.75 14.48 -2.54
CA ALA A 216 -10.02 13.34 -3.08
C ALA A 216 -9.71 13.61 -4.57
N PRO A 217 -8.44 13.47 -5.02
CA PRO A 217 -8.11 13.66 -6.42
C PRO A 217 -8.90 12.69 -7.31
N PRO A 218 -9.36 13.11 -8.50
CA PRO A 218 -10.18 12.28 -9.37
C PRO A 218 -9.38 11.12 -9.96
N LEU A 219 -10.08 10.01 -10.24
CA LEU A 219 -9.55 8.85 -10.96
C LEU A 219 -9.82 8.98 -12.46
N HIS A 220 -8.79 8.82 -13.29
CA HIS A 220 -8.85 9.12 -14.72
C HIS A 220 -9.00 7.86 -15.58
N SER A 221 -8.34 6.77 -15.21
CA SER A 221 -8.34 5.52 -15.92
C SER A 221 -9.56 4.66 -15.57
N ALA A 222 -10.09 3.95 -16.55
CA ALA A 222 -11.15 2.96 -16.31
C ALA A 222 -10.71 1.88 -15.30
N ALA A 223 -9.41 1.55 -15.29
CA ALA A 223 -8.80 0.62 -14.37
C ALA A 223 -8.89 1.09 -12.91
N ALA A 224 -8.53 2.35 -12.62
CA ALA A 224 -8.67 2.91 -11.29
C ALA A 224 -10.15 3.07 -10.90
N GLN A 225 -11.01 3.50 -11.81
CA GLN A 225 -12.45 3.64 -11.56
C GLN A 225 -13.11 2.31 -11.20
N ALA A 226 -12.70 1.20 -11.82
CA ALA A 226 -13.18 -0.13 -11.48
C ALA A 226 -12.80 -0.58 -10.05
N LEU A 227 -11.74 0.02 -9.48
CA LEU A 227 -11.24 -0.27 -8.13
C LEU A 227 -11.71 0.77 -7.09
N ALA A 228 -12.46 1.80 -7.49
CA ALA A 228 -12.82 2.95 -6.66
C ALA A 228 -13.69 2.62 -5.43
N THR A 229 -14.29 1.42 -5.39
CA THR A 229 -15.14 0.98 -4.27
C THR A 229 -14.35 0.28 -3.17
N ASN A 230 -13.08 -0.05 -3.39
CA ASN A 230 -12.23 -0.63 -2.36
C ASN A 230 -11.83 0.44 -1.33
N ALA A 231 -11.68 0.06 -0.05
CA ALA A 231 -11.35 1.02 0.99
C ALA A 231 -9.92 1.61 0.89
N SER A 232 -9.01 0.96 0.17
CA SER A 232 -7.68 1.48 -0.17
C SER A 232 -7.64 2.27 -1.50
N ALA A 233 -8.80 2.64 -2.06
CA ALA A 233 -8.87 3.38 -3.33
C ALA A 233 -8.28 4.81 -3.26
N ASP A 234 -8.10 5.37 -2.07
CA ASP A 234 -7.43 6.67 -1.86
C ASP A 234 -5.94 6.66 -2.28
N ALA A 235 -5.37 5.47 -2.51
CA ALA A 235 -4.03 5.27 -3.07
C ALA A 235 -3.96 5.37 -4.60
N LEU A 236 -5.08 5.19 -5.30
CA LEU A 236 -5.13 5.09 -6.76
C LEU A 236 -4.70 6.39 -7.48
N PRO A 237 -5.00 7.61 -7.00
CA PRO A 237 -4.54 8.82 -7.68
C PRO A 237 -3.01 8.92 -7.74
N LEU A 238 -2.31 8.51 -6.67
CA LEU A 238 -0.85 8.44 -6.70
C LEU A 238 -0.39 7.32 -7.65
N ALA A 239 -1.03 6.16 -7.63
CA ALA A 239 -0.70 5.08 -8.56
C ALA A 239 -0.85 5.52 -10.04
N GLU A 240 -1.89 6.26 -10.40
CA GLU A 240 -2.04 6.83 -11.75
C GLU A 240 -0.92 7.85 -12.08
N ALA A 241 -0.59 8.73 -11.13
CA ALA A 241 0.47 9.71 -11.31
C ALA A 241 1.84 9.05 -11.53
N LEU A 242 2.17 8.03 -10.73
CA LEU A 242 3.39 7.22 -10.90
C LEU A 242 3.39 6.49 -12.23
N ALA A 243 2.26 5.88 -12.62
CA ALA A 243 2.15 5.13 -13.86
C ALA A 243 2.40 6.01 -15.09
N ARG A 244 1.83 7.22 -15.11
CA ARG A 244 1.99 8.24 -16.18
C ARG A 244 3.44 8.71 -16.32
N GLY A 245 4.21 8.77 -15.24
CA GLY A 245 5.63 9.17 -15.27
C GLY A 245 5.86 10.65 -15.65
N GLY A 246 4.82 11.49 -15.59
CA GLY A 246 4.93 12.94 -15.78
C GLY A 246 5.02 13.69 -14.46
N ALA A 247 5.17 15.02 -14.54
CA ALA A 247 4.96 15.88 -13.38
C ALA A 247 3.48 15.81 -12.96
N ALA A 248 3.23 15.71 -11.66
CA ALA A 248 1.87 15.70 -11.11
C ALA A 248 1.83 16.43 -9.77
N HIS A 249 0.72 17.10 -9.50
CA HIS A 249 0.42 17.69 -8.21
C HIS A 249 -0.82 16.99 -7.65
N LEU A 250 -0.72 16.47 -6.43
CA LEU A 250 -1.80 15.77 -5.74
C LEU A 250 -1.98 16.37 -4.35
N ARG A 251 -3.22 16.59 -3.96
CA ARG A 251 -3.57 17.00 -2.60
C ARG A 251 -4.43 15.92 -1.96
N LEU A 252 -3.84 15.14 -1.05
CA LEU A 252 -4.51 14.03 -0.39
C LEU A 252 -5.14 14.52 0.93
N PRO A 253 -6.43 14.25 1.18
CA PRO A 253 -7.05 14.60 2.46
C PRO A 253 -6.47 13.74 3.59
N LEU A 254 -6.00 14.37 4.67
CA LEU A 254 -5.58 13.67 5.90
C LEU A 254 -6.69 13.70 6.96
N HIS A 255 -7.39 14.84 7.03
CA HIS A 255 -8.49 15.14 7.95
C HIS A 255 -9.33 16.30 7.36
N ALA A 256 -10.48 16.62 7.97
CA ALA A 256 -11.38 17.72 7.56
C ALA A 256 -10.72 19.12 7.49
N LYS A 257 -9.53 19.31 8.06
CA LYS A 257 -8.82 20.59 8.11
C LYS A 257 -7.34 20.48 7.72
N LEU A 258 -6.90 19.33 7.21
CA LEU A 258 -5.50 19.09 6.90
C LEU A 258 -5.36 18.21 5.66
N ALA A 259 -4.43 18.58 4.79
CA ALA A 259 -4.11 17.84 3.59
C ALA A 259 -2.61 17.63 3.44
N LEU A 260 -2.24 16.53 2.82
CA LEU A 260 -0.89 16.23 2.36
C LEU A 260 -0.78 16.68 0.90
N ASP A 261 0.03 17.70 0.67
CA ASP A 261 0.31 18.23 -0.66
C ASP A 261 1.56 17.57 -1.22
N LEU A 262 1.48 17.08 -2.45
CA LEU A 262 2.49 16.26 -3.10
C LEU A 262 2.80 16.80 -4.49
N GLU A 263 4.08 17.10 -4.76
CA GLU A 263 4.60 17.37 -6.10
C GLU A 263 5.47 16.18 -6.53
N LEU A 264 5.02 15.47 -7.55
CA LEU A 264 5.70 14.31 -8.12
C LEU A 264 6.43 14.71 -9.39
N ARG A 265 7.67 14.24 -9.55
CA ARG A 265 8.43 14.31 -10.80
C ARG A 265 9.10 12.96 -11.08
N ALA A 266 9.02 12.48 -12.32
CA ALA A 266 9.82 11.34 -12.74
C ALA A 266 11.29 11.75 -12.86
N LEU A 267 12.19 10.84 -12.51
CA LEU A 267 13.61 10.98 -12.75
C LEU A 267 13.95 10.39 -14.12
N VAL A 268 14.80 11.08 -14.87
CA VAL A 268 15.36 10.53 -16.11
C VAL A 268 16.27 9.38 -15.71
N ALA A 269 16.10 8.21 -16.32
CA ALA A 269 17.02 7.10 -16.11
C ALA A 269 18.43 7.57 -16.48
N HIS A 270 19.37 7.53 -15.53
CA HIS A 270 20.78 7.67 -15.86
C HIS A 270 21.16 6.46 -16.71
N GLU A 271 21.21 6.63 -18.03
CA GLU A 271 21.97 5.73 -18.89
C GLU A 271 23.40 5.75 -18.37
N GLY A 272 23.85 4.63 -17.80
CA GLY A 272 25.18 4.52 -17.24
C GLY A 272 26.22 4.90 -18.29
N GLU A 273 27.19 5.72 -17.88
CA GLU A 273 28.48 5.81 -18.57
C GLU A 273 28.97 4.39 -18.82
N ALA A 274 29.06 4.02 -20.10
CA ALA A 274 29.80 2.85 -20.52
C ALA A 274 31.23 2.99 -19.95
N PRO A 275 31.79 1.96 -19.29
CA PRO A 275 33.18 2.02 -18.88
C PRO A 275 34.03 2.17 -20.14
N GLY A 276 34.63 3.36 -20.28
CA GLY A 276 35.49 3.70 -21.40
C GLY A 276 36.75 2.85 -21.42
N ALA A 277 37.02 2.31 -22.62
CA ALA A 277 38.31 1.91 -23.21
C ALA A 277 39.28 1.07 -22.37
#